data_AF-A0A971UB46-F1
#
_entry.id   AF-A0A971UB46-F1
#
_cell.length_a   1.000
_cell.length_b   1.000
_cell.length_c   1.000
_cell.angle_alpha   90.00
_cell.angle_beta   90.00
_cell.angle_gamma   90.00
#
_symmetry.space_group_name_H-M   'P 1'
#
loop_
_entity.id
_entity.type
_entity.pdbx_description
1 polymer ?
#
loop_
_entity_poly.entity_id
_entity_poly.type
_entity_poly.pdbx_seq_one_letter_code
_entity_poly.pdbx_strand_id
1 'polypeptide(L)'
;MQPKDKARHALLSAFPTPTAWTAFSQNSDNALITDTFVHYAAREGLIAASDLHGLENFILKPMILRPAFKLPERMNFAELPDKKDELLKINLSLWAMTERINRLLAEKHIALPKVTNSMLTRLKKEPVGTAYKQNVLRSMAFWLGHERPEIAADWHYETPLAVCREGRQSENYREGARIGFTLHSRGDVMAHEILGWLRNTVKTCIDQSISQFFHGRWGNVRARDITTLYVDLPKEPSARDLTAYQLLEKDAEKRKAHPLRINPSGPA
;
A
#
# COMPACT_ATOMS: atom_id res chain seq x y z
N MET A 1 -31.55 9.39 -1.67
CA MET A 1 -30.84 9.34 -2.96
C MET A 1 -31.42 8.19 -3.78
N GLN A 2 -31.57 8.31 -5.10
CA GLN A 2 -32.24 7.27 -5.89
C GLN A 2 -31.35 6.02 -6.07
N PRO A 3 -31.92 4.82 -6.31
CA PRO A 3 -31.13 3.61 -6.57
C PRO A 3 -30.15 3.78 -7.74
N LYS A 4 -30.62 4.43 -8.83
CA LYS A 4 -29.79 4.75 -10.01
C LYS A 4 -28.60 5.68 -9.67
N ASP A 5 -28.78 6.62 -8.75
CA ASP A 5 -27.67 7.46 -8.27
C ASP A 5 -26.66 6.64 -7.48
N LYS A 6 -27.12 5.73 -6.60
CA LYS A 6 -26.23 4.82 -5.85
C LYS A 6 -25.42 3.96 -6.82
N ALA A 7 -26.05 3.43 -7.86
CA ALA A 7 -25.37 2.62 -8.87
C ALA A 7 -24.33 3.41 -9.66
N ARG A 8 -24.66 4.65 -10.06
CA ARG A 8 -23.71 5.57 -10.70
C ARG A 8 -22.50 5.85 -9.82
N HIS A 9 -22.71 6.15 -8.53
CA HIS A 9 -21.60 6.43 -7.61
C HIS A 9 -20.76 5.19 -7.32
N ALA A 10 -21.37 4.02 -7.11
CA ALA A 10 -20.66 2.75 -6.93
C ALA A 10 -19.71 2.46 -8.11
N LEU A 11 -20.20 2.62 -9.34
CA LEU A 11 -19.44 2.35 -10.55
C LEU A 11 -18.31 3.37 -10.78
N LEU A 12 -18.60 4.67 -10.62
CA LEU A 12 -17.60 5.74 -10.75
C LEU A 12 -16.58 5.78 -9.59
N SER A 13 -16.83 5.08 -8.49
CA SER A 13 -15.86 4.91 -7.41
C SER A 13 -14.94 3.71 -7.64
N ALA A 14 -15.45 2.64 -8.25
CA ALA A 14 -14.62 1.50 -8.71
C ALA A 14 -13.72 1.87 -9.90
N PHE A 15 -14.22 2.74 -10.79
CA PHE A 15 -13.52 3.29 -11.95
C PHE A 15 -13.62 4.83 -11.92
N PRO A 16 -12.68 5.52 -11.26
CA PRO A 16 -12.71 6.98 -11.13
C PRO A 16 -12.09 7.74 -12.31
N THR A 17 -11.26 7.08 -13.12
CA THR A 17 -10.56 7.67 -14.28
C THR A 17 -10.60 6.74 -15.50
N PRO A 18 -10.37 7.28 -16.72
CA PRO A 18 -10.20 6.48 -17.92
C PRO A 18 -9.09 5.44 -17.78
N THR A 19 -7.96 5.80 -17.17
CA THR A 19 -6.80 4.91 -17.01
C THR A 19 -7.11 3.75 -16.06
N ALA A 20 -7.87 3.98 -14.98
CA ALA A 20 -8.31 2.94 -14.06
C ALA A 20 -9.30 1.94 -14.70
N TRP A 21 -10.08 2.38 -15.69
CA TRP A 21 -10.94 1.53 -16.52
C TRP A 21 -10.13 0.76 -17.57
N THR A 22 -9.35 1.44 -18.41
CA THR A 22 -8.55 0.81 -19.48
C THR A 22 -7.58 -0.24 -18.94
N ALA A 23 -6.88 0.05 -17.83
CA ALA A 23 -5.98 -0.91 -17.20
C ALA A 23 -6.72 -2.10 -16.53
N PHE A 24 -8.02 -1.97 -16.27
CA PHE A 24 -8.86 -3.06 -15.77
C PHE A 24 -9.41 -3.92 -16.91
N SER A 25 -10.00 -3.29 -17.94
CA SER A 25 -10.67 -3.98 -19.06
C SER A 25 -9.69 -4.67 -20.00
N GLN A 26 -8.46 -4.16 -20.15
CA GLN A 26 -7.41 -4.81 -20.94
C GLN A 26 -6.78 -6.05 -20.27
N ASN A 27 -7.03 -6.28 -18.99
CA ASN A 27 -6.52 -7.46 -18.29
C ASN A 27 -7.53 -8.62 -18.41
N SER A 28 -7.11 -9.69 -19.09
CA SER A 28 -7.90 -10.91 -19.31
C SER A 28 -8.44 -11.55 -18.03
N ASP A 29 -7.71 -11.46 -16.92
CA ASP A 29 -8.13 -12.01 -15.61
C ASP A 29 -9.40 -11.33 -15.08
N ASN A 30 -9.71 -10.12 -15.57
CA ASN A 30 -10.89 -9.36 -15.21
C ASN A 30 -12.09 -9.59 -16.14
N ALA A 31 -11.98 -10.40 -17.21
CA ALA A 31 -13.03 -10.51 -18.23
C ALA A 31 -14.43 -10.82 -17.67
N LEU A 32 -14.53 -11.80 -16.76
CA LEU A 32 -15.76 -12.14 -16.05
C LEU A 32 -16.28 -10.97 -15.19
N ILE A 33 -15.38 -10.23 -14.55
CA ILE A 33 -15.73 -9.11 -13.67
C ILE A 33 -16.26 -7.93 -14.51
N THR A 34 -15.60 -7.63 -15.63
CA THR A 34 -16.04 -6.66 -16.64
C THR A 34 -17.46 -6.97 -17.12
N ASP A 35 -17.74 -8.22 -17.48
CA ASP A 35 -19.07 -8.68 -17.89
C ASP A 35 -20.13 -8.42 -16.80
N THR A 36 -19.84 -8.77 -15.53
CA THR A 36 -20.77 -8.45 -14.43
C THR A 36 -21.00 -6.96 -14.23
N PHE A 37 -20.01 -6.10 -14.51
CA PHE A 37 -20.19 -4.65 -14.46
C PHE A 37 -21.06 -4.11 -15.62
N VAL A 38 -20.96 -4.70 -16.82
CA VAL A 38 -21.82 -4.37 -17.97
C VAL A 38 -23.27 -4.74 -17.66
N HIS A 39 -23.52 -5.97 -17.20
CA HIS A 39 -24.86 -6.41 -16.80
C HIS A 39 -25.42 -5.62 -15.62
N TYR A 40 -24.60 -5.24 -14.64
CA TYR A 40 -24.98 -4.34 -13.56
C TYR A 40 -25.43 -2.98 -14.07
N ALA A 41 -24.64 -2.34 -14.94
CA ALA A 41 -24.95 -1.03 -15.48
C ALA A 41 -26.25 -1.03 -16.30
N ALA A 42 -26.51 -2.08 -17.07
CA ALA A 42 -27.78 -2.23 -17.79
C ALA A 42 -28.96 -2.44 -16.83
N ARG A 43 -28.83 -3.33 -15.84
CA ARG A 43 -29.90 -3.65 -14.88
C ARG A 43 -30.29 -2.46 -13.98
N GLU A 44 -29.33 -1.63 -13.60
CA GLU A 44 -29.57 -0.39 -12.83
C GLU A 44 -29.94 0.81 -13.75
N GLY A 45 -30.11 0.57 -15.07
CA GLY A 45 -30.56 1.55 -16.05
C GLY A 45 -29.56 2.69 -16.33
N LEU A 46 -28.26 2.45 -16.11
CA LEU A 46 -27.17 3.40 -16.42
C LEU A 46 -26.86 3.43 -17.92
N ILE A 47 -27.00 2.29 -18.60
CA ILE A 47 -26.81 2.10 -20.04
C ILE A 47 -28.03 1.41 -20.65
N ALA A 48 -28.24 1.55 -21.96
CA ALA A 48 -29.46 1.10 -22.64
C ALA A 48 -29.49 -0.42 -22.91
N ALA A 49 -28.34 -1.03 -23.14
CA ALA A 49 -28.18 -2.47 -23.34
C ALA A 49 -27.00 -2.99 -22.50
N SER A 50 -26.89 -4.31 -22.34
CA SER A 50 -25.71 -4.93 -21.73
C SER A 50 -24.56 -4.98 -22.74
N ASP A 51 -23.99 -3.81 -23.08
CA ASP A 51 -22.88 -3.70 -24.02
C ASP A 51 -21.67 -2.96 -23.42
N LEU A 52 -20.47 -3.49 -23.72
CA LEU A 52 -19.21 -3.01 -23.16
C LEU A 52 -18.90 -1.56 -23.56
N HIS A 53 -19.22 -1.20 -24.80
CA HIS A 53 -19.00 0.14 -25.35
C HIS A 53 -19.91 1.17 -24.67
N GLY A 54 -21.16 0.81 -24.35
CA GLY A 54 -22.09 1.63 -23.58
C GLY A 54 -21.59 1.88 -22.16
N LEU A 55 -21.06 0.85 -21.49
CA LEU A 55 -20.42 1.00 -20.19
C LEU A 55 -19.17 1.90 -20.27
N GLU A 56 -18.31 1.68 -21.25
CA GLU A 56 -17.11 2.49 -21.47
C GLU A 56 -17.48 3.97 -21.70
N ASN A 57 -18.43 4.26 -22.59
CA ASN A 57 -18.94 5.62 -22.79
C ASN A 57 -19.56 6.21 -21.51
N PHE A 58 -20.27 5.41 -20.71
CA PHE A 58 -20.81 5.86 -19.42
C PHE A 58 -19.72 6.20 -18.40
N ILE A 59 -18.59 5.49 -18.41
CA ILE A 59 -17.43 5.76 -17.55
C ILE A 59 -16.68 6.99 -18.04
N LEU A 60 -16.36 7.08 -19.34
CA LEU A 60 -15.52 8.14 -19.92
C LEU A 60 -16.22 9.50 -19.96
N LYS A 61 -17.50 9.55 -20.35
CA LYS A 61 -18.23 10.81 -20.63
C LYS A 61 -18.37 11.74 -19.41
N PRO A 62 -18.60 11.27 -18.17
CA PRO A 62 -18.63 12.11 -16.97
C PRO A 62 -17.25 12.60 -16.49
N MET A 63 -16.16 11.96 -16.90
CA MET A 63 -14.83 12.19 -16.33
C MET A 63 -14.10 13.41 -16.91
N ILE A 64 -14.48 13.86 -18.10
CA ILE A 64 -13.94 15.08 -18.74
C ILE A 64 -14.19 16.35 -17.88
N LEU A 65 -15.17 16.30 -16.96
CA LEU A 65 -15.58 17.43 -16.12
C LEU A 65 -15.21 17.29 -14.64
N ARG A 66 -14.56 16.20 -14.20
CA ARG A 66 -14.08 16.07 -12.82
C ARG A 66 -12.72 16.74 -12.64
N PRO A 67 -12.47 17.46 -11.53
CA PRO A 67 -11.12 17.88 -11.17
C PRO A 67 -10.19 16.69 -11.10
N ALA A 68 -8.94 16.86 -11.53
CA ALA A 68 -7.92 15.82 -11.38
C ALA A 68 -7.79 15.41 -9.90
N PHE A 69 -7.69 14.11 -9.65
CA PHE A 69 -7.55 13.56 -8.31
C PHE A 69 -6.37 14.20 -7.58
N LYS A 70 -6.65 14.77 -6.40
CA LYS A 70 -5.62 15.25 -5.46
C LYS A 70 -5.60 14.29 -4.28
N LEU A 71 -4.46 13.63 -4.09
CA LEU A 71 -4.21 12.83 -2.90
C LEU A 71 -4.28 13.75 -1.66
N PRO A 72 -5.03 13.40 -0.60
CA PRO A 72 -5.04 14.20 0.62
C PRO A 72 -3.65 14.19 1.27
N GLU A 73 -3.04 15.38 1.44
CA GLU A 73 -1.60 15.60 1.77
C GLU A 73 -1.07 14.93 3.05
N ARG A 74 -1.93 14.26 3.85
CA ARG A 74 -1.58 13.69 5.17
C ARG A 74 -2.13 12.28 5.40
N MET A 75 -2.55 11.57 4.35
CA MET A 75 -3.34 10.34 4.49
C MET A 75 -2.51 9.07 4.29
N ASN A 76 -2.26 8.32 5.37
CA ASN A 76 -1.61 7.01 5.34
C ASN A 76 -2.64 5.88 5.56
N PHE A 77 -2.67 4.87 4.68
CA PHE A 77 -3.61 3.75 4.70
C PHE A 77 -3.33 2.79 5.86
N ALA A 78 -2.11 2.85 6.42
CA ALA A 78 -1.81 2.23 7.71
C ALA A 78 -2.72 2.76 8.83
N GLU A 79 -3.29 3.96 8.71
CA GLU A 79 -4.25 4.50 9.67
C GLU A 79 -5.71 4.26 9.27
N LEU A 80 -6.04 3.85 8.04
CA LEU A 80 -7.45 3.71 7.61
C LEU A 80 -8.28 2.77 8.49
N PRO A 81 -7.82 1.55 8.86
CA PRO A 81 -8.63 0.69 9.73
C PRO A 81 -8.79 1.24 11.15
N ASP A 82 -7.83 2.06 11.60
CA ASP A 82 -7.69 2.51 12.98
C ASP A 82 -8.41 3.88 13.18
N LYS A 83 -8.48 4.69 12.11
CA LYS A 83 -9.20 5.97 12.00
C LYS A 83 -10.42 5.92 11.06
N LYS A 84 -10.95 4.72 10.76
CA LYS A 84 -12.09 4.55 9.82
C LYS A 84 -13.32 5.40 10.20
N ASP A 85 -13.49 5.67 11.49
CA ASP A 85 -14.61 6.44 12.04
C ASP A 85 -14.46 7.94 11.71
N GLU A 86 -13.22 8.44 11.65
CA GLU A 86 -12.89 9.82 11.25
C GLU A 86 -12.86 9.95 9.72
N LEU A 87 -12.16 9.02 9.05
CA LEU A 87 -11.82 9.12 7.62
C LEU A 87 -12.94 8.65 6.68
N LEU A 88 -13.72 7.66 7.10
CA LEU A 88 -14.83 7.09 6.32
C LEU A 88 -16.20 7.38 6.97
N LYS A 89 -16.26 8.10 8.11
CA LYS A 89 -17.50 8.38 8.86
C LYS A 89 -18.34 7.11 9.13
N ILE A 90 -17.67 5.97 9.34
CA ILE A 90 -18.27 4.62 9.38
C ILE A 90 -17.92 3.90 10.70
N ASN A 91 -18.80 4.04 11.70
CA ASN A 91 -18.70 3.29 12.96
C ASN A 91 -19.26 1.86 12.80
N LEU A 92 -18.42 0.89 12.39
CA LEU A 92 -18.87 -0.49 12.08
C LEU A 92 -18.00 -1.67 12.55
N SER A 93 -16.76 -1.46 13.02
CA SER A 93 -15.68 -2.49 13.04
C SER A 93 -15.28 -3.04 11.64
N LEU A 94 -14.16 -3.76 11.56
CA LEU A 94 -13.65 -4.33 10.30
C LEU A 94 -14.50 -5.50 9.79
N TRP A 95 -15.00 -6.36 10.70
CA TRP A 95 -15.79 -7.52 10.35
C TRP A 95 -17.11 -7.14 9.68
N ALA A 96 -17.90 -6.25 10.29
CA ALA A 96 -19.19 -5.84 9.70
C ALA A 96 -19.01 -5.03 8.40
N MET A 97 -17.87 -4.35 8.22
CA MET A 97 -17.50 -3.72 6.94
C MET A 97 -17.28 -4.78 5.85
N THR A 98 -16.44 -5.80 6.08
CA THR A 98 -16.21 -6.85 5.07
C THR A 98 -17.47 -7.63 4.73
N GLU A 99 -18.30 -7.93 5.73
CA GLU A 99 -19.60 -8.57 5.55
C GLU A 99 -20.57 -7.72 4.70
N ARG A 100 -20.65 -6.40 4.94
CA ARG A 100 -21.48 -5.50 4.11
C ARG A 100 -20.97 -5.34 2.68
N ILE A 101 -19.64 -5.29 2.48
CA ILE A 101 -19.05 -5.27 1.13
C ILE A 101 -19.44 -6.55 0.38
N ASN A 102 -19.20 -7.72 0.98
CA ASN A 102 -19.47 -9.02 0.36
C ASN A 102 -20.96 -9.19 0.04
N ARG A 103 -21.84 -8.76 0.94
CA ARG A 103 -23.29 -8.79 0.73
C ARG A 103 -23.74 -7.91 -0.43
N LEU A 104 -23.22 -6.68 -0.54
CA LEU A 104 -23.54 -5.80 -1.65
C LEU A 104 -23.06 -6.37 -2.99
N LEU A 105 -21.85 -6.95 -3.04
CA LEU A 105 -21.33 -7.59 -4.25
C LEU A 105 -22.23 -8.76 -4.68
N ALA A 106 -22.68 -9.59 -3.74
CA ALA A 106 -23.61 -10.68 -4.01
C ALA A 106 -24.99 -10.18 -4.47
N GLU A 107 -25.60 -9.24 -3.74
CA GLU A 107 -26.89 -8.62 -4.10
C GLU A 107 -26.83 -8.01 -5.51
N LYS A 108 -25.76 -7.30 -5.83
CA LYS A 108 -25.56 -6.64 -7.13
C LYS A 108 -24.91 -7.53 -8.19
N HIS A 109 -24.68 -8.82 -7.88
CA HIS A 109 -24.16 -9.83 -8.81
C HIS A 109 -22.83 -9.41 -9.47
N ILE A 110 -21.94 -8.75 -8.71
CA ILE A 110 -20.63 -8.30 -9.17
C ILE A 110 -19.57 -9.35 -8.82
N ALA A 111 -18.85 -9.88 -9.81
CA ALA A 111 -17.85 -10.94 -9.64
C ALA A 111 -16.50 -10.46 -9.06
N LEU A 112 -16.50 -9.35 -8.30
CA LEU A 112 -15.32 -8.88 -7.58
C LEU A 112 -14.96 -9.84 -6.43
N PRO A 113 -13.67 -9.91 -6.03
CA PRO A 113 -13.23 -10.86 -5.02
C PRO A 113 -13.85 -10.58 -3.66
N LYS A 114 -14.21 -11.67 -2.96
CA LYS A 114 -14.68 -11.66 -1.58
C LYS A 114 -13.61 -11.05 -0.67
N VAL A 115 -13.98 -10.01 0.07
CA VAL A 115 -13.09 -9.27 0.98
C VAL A 115 -13.08 -9.95 2.35
N THR A 116 -11.89 -10.07 2.95
CA THR A 116 -11.70 -10.59 4.30
C THR A 116 -10.94 -9.61 5.19
N ASN A 117 -11.08 -9.74 6.51
CA ASN A 117 -10.32 -8.96 7.49
C ASN A 117 -8.79 -9.13 7.30
N SER A 118 -8.34 -10.32 6.91
CA SER A 118 -6.93 -10.59 6.63
C SER A 118 -6.45 -9.88 5.35
N MET A 119 -7.29 -9.70 4.34
CA MET A 119 -6.94 -8.91 3.15
C MET A 119 -6.84 -7.42 3.49
N LEU A 120 -7.82 -6.85 4.20
CA LEU A 120 -7.78 -5.43 4.59
C LEU A 120 -6.57 -5.11 5.49
N THR A 121 -6.20 -6.01 6.40
CA THR A 121 -5.00 -5.84 7.24
C THR A 121 -3.68 -6.06 6.50
N ARG A 122 -3.64 -6.93 5.47
CA ARG A 122 -2.46 -7.11 4.60
C ARG A 122 -2.25 -5.94 3.63
N LEU A 123 -3.33 -5.28 3.19
CA LEU A 123 -3.24 -4.04 2.41
C LEU A 123 -2.56 -2.88 3.18
N LYS A 124 -2.47 -2.93 4.52
CA LYS A 124 -1.64 -2.01 5.32
C LYS A 124 -0.12 -2.21 5.14
N LYS A 125 0.31 -3.39 4.66
CA LYS A 125 1.71 -3.88 4.77
C LYS A 125 2.34 -4.36 3.46
N GLU A 126 1.53 -4.72 2.47
CA GLU A 126 2.00 -5.32 1.23
C GLU A 126 1.60 -4.47 0.01
N PRO A 127 2.45 -4.36 -1.02
CA PRO A 127 2.12 -3.65 -2.24
C PRO A 127 0.95 -4.32 -2.99
N VAL A 128 0.14 -3.48 -3.65
CA VAL A 128 -1.05 -3.84 -4.44
C VAL A 128 -0.64 -4.16 -5.89
N GLY A 129 0.33 -5.06 -6.02
CA GLY A 129 0.95 -5.43 -7.30
C GLY A 129 0.17 -6.46 -8.14
N THR A 130 -0.86 -7.10 -7.58
CA THR A 130 -1.64 -8.14 -8.28
C THR A 130 -3.05 -7.68 -8.61
N ALA A 131 -3.61 -8.15 -9.72
CA ALA A 131 -4.99 -7.87 -10.13
C ALA A 131 -5.99 -8.18 -9.00
N TYR A 132 -5.82 -9.32 -8.31
CA TYR A 132 -6.64 -9.68 -7.14
C TYR A 132 -6.62 -8.61 -6.05
N LYS A 133 -5.44 -8.12 -5.63
CA LYS A 133 -5.34 -7.07 -4.59
C LYS A 133 -5.97 -5.75 -5.05
N GLN A 134 -5.78 -5.38 -6.32
CA GLN A 134 -6.43 -4.20 -6.89
C GLN A 134 -7.95 -4.35 -6.91
N ASN A 135 -8.46 -5.54 -7.20
CA ASN A 135 -9.89 -5.81 -7.23
C ASN A 135 -10.50 -5.85 -5.82
N VAL A 136 -9.75 -6.22 -4.78
CA VAL A 136 -10.17 -6.01 -3.38
C VAL A 136 -10.33 -4.52 -3.05
N LEU A 137 -9.44 -3.65 -3.57
CA LEU A 137 -9.64 -2.19 -3.45
C LEU A 137 -10.88 -1.72 -4.23
N ARG A 138 -11.13 -2.27 -5.42
CA ARG A 138 -12.36 -1.99 -6.19
C ARG A 138 -13.61 -2.44 -5.43
N SER A 139 -13.59 -3.58 -4.72
CA SER A 139 -14.69 -4.02 -3.83
C SER A 139 -15.00 -2.98 -2.76
N MET A 140 -13.96 -2.42 -2.12
CA MET A 140 -14.12 -1.39 -1.10
C MET A 140 -14.67 -0.08 -1.70
N ALA A 141 -14.09 0.37 -2.81
CA ALA A 141 -14.50 1.62 -3.47
C ALA A 141 -15.92 1.55 -4.06
N PHE A 142 -16.32 0.42 -4.63
CA PHE A 142 -17.69 0.16 -5.11
C PHE A 142 -18.70 0.27 -3.96
N TRP A 143 -18.42 -0.37 -2.82
CA TRP A 143 -19.26 -0.30 -1.64
C TRP A 143 -19.34 1.11 -1.04
N LEU A 144 -18.22 1.82 -0.94
CA LEU A 144 -18.20 3.23 -0.52
C LEU A 144 -19.01 4.11 -1.47
N GLY A 145 -18.90 3.94 -2.79
CA GLY A 145 -19.71 4.68 -3.76
C GLY A 145 -21.21 4.40 -3.64
N HIS A 146 -21.61 3.17 -3.30
CA HIS A 146 -23.02 2.82 -3.10
C HIS A 146 -23.62 3.36 -1.79
N GLU A 147 -22.85 3.26 -0.71
CA GLU A 147 -23.34 3.56 0.65
C GLU A 147 -23.01 4.96 1.15
N ARG A 148 -21.90 5.55 0.70
CA ARG A 148 -21.39 6.87 1.11
C ARG A 148 -20.86 7.68 -0.09
N PRO A 149 -21.72 8.03 -1.08
CA PRO A 149 -21.36 8.83 -2.25
C PRO A 149 -20.52 10.08 -1.95
N GLU A 150 -20.85 10.76 -0.85
CA GLU A 150 -20.21 11.99 -0.35
C GLU A 150 -18.78 11.78 0.14
N ILE A 151 -18.42 10.54 0.49
CA ILE A 151 -17.07 10.14 0.94
C ILE A 151 -16.31 9.51 -0.22
N ALA A 152 -17.00 8.83 -1.13
CA ALA A 152 -16.41 8.17 -2.28
C ALA A 152 -15.88 9.14 -3.36
N ALA A 153 -16.17 10.44 -3.23
CA ALA A 153 -15.46 11.49 -3.96
C ALA A 153 -13.96 11.52 -3.60
N ASP A 154 -13.63 11.35 -2.32
CA ASP A 154 -12.25 11.33 -1.82
C ASP A 154 -11.69 9.90 -1.68
N TRP A 155 -12.56 8.89 -1.52
CA TRP A 155 -12.22 7.48 -1.26
C TRP A 155 -12.61 6.52 -2.40
N HIS A 156 -12.47 6.95 -3.65
CA HIS A 156 -12.55 6.08 -4.82
C HIS A 156 -11.28 5.20 -4.99
N TYR A 157 -11.32 4.21 -5.89
CA TYR A 157 -10.27 3.19 -6.10
C TYR A 157 -8.82 3.70 -6.11
N GLU A 158 -8.55 4.86 -6.71
CA GLU A 158 -7.21 5.43 -6.79
C GLU A 158 -6.65 5.92 -5.44
N THR A 159 -7.47 6.33 -4.48
CA THR A 159 -6.98 6.81 -3.18
C THR A 159 -6.35 5.68 -2.36
N PRO A 160 -7.04 4.54 -2.11
CA PRO A 160 -6.39 3.38 -1.51
C PRO A 160 -5.20 2.86 -2.34
N LEU A 161 -5.26 2.93 -3.68
CA LEU A 161 -4.16 2.47 -4.54
C LEU A 161 -2.90 3.33 -4.39
N ALA A 162 -3.05 4.66 -4.40
CA ALA A 162 -1.95 5.61 -4.23
C ALA A 162 -1.29 5.45 -2.86
N VAL A 163 -2.10 5.41 -1.80
CA VAL A 163 -1.55 5.30 -0.44
C VAL A 163 -0.96 3.91 -0.16
N CYS A 164 -1.49 2.83 -0.75
CA CYS A 164 -0.82 1.52 -0.70
C CYS A 164 0.43 1.42 -1.60
N ARG A 165 0.70 2.39 -2.50
CA ARG A 165 1.98 2.51 -3.23
C ARG A 165 3.03 3.28 -2.43
N GLU A 166 2.61 4.20 -1.56
CA GLU A 166 3.46 4.92 -0.61
C GLU A 166 3.85 4.04 0.59
N GLY A 167 2.99 3.09 0.96
CA GLY A 167 3.33 2.01 1.89
C GLY A 167 4.52 1.18 1.38
N ARG A 168 5.71 1.45 1.95
CA ARG A 168 7.01 0.77 1.74
C ARG A 168 6.95 -0.39 0.74
N GLN A 169 7.22 -0.09 -0.54
CA GLN A 169 7.28 -1.11 -1.58
C GLN A 169 8.34 -2.16 -1.23
N SER A 170 7.89 -3.31 -0.75
CA SER A 170 8.71 -4.52 -0.67
C SER A 170 8.85 -5.10 -2.08
N GLU A 171 9.56 -4.38 -2.95
CA GLU A 171 10.15 -4.99 -4.12
C GLU A 171 11.05 -6.13 -3.64
N ASN A 172 10.96 -7.29 -4.28
CA ASN A 172 11.84 -8.41 -4.01
C ASN A 172 13.23 -8.11 -4.59
N TYR A 173 13.95 -7.19 -3.96
CA TYR A 173 15.32 -6.84 -4.31
C TYR A 173 16.17 -8.11 -4.35
N ARG A 174 16.88 -8.31 -5.45
CA ARG A 174 18.01 -9.25 -5.47
C ARG A 174 19.09 -8.63 -4.57
N GLU A 175 19.39 -9.30 -3.46
CA GLU A 175 20.39 -8.89 -2.48
C GLU A 175 21.74 -8.68 -3.21
N GLY A 176 22.31 -7.47 -3.12
CA GLY A 176 23.54 -7.09 -3.83
C GLY A 176 24.78 -7.23 -2.95
N ALA A 177 24.67 -6.75 -1.71
CA ALA A 177 25.67 -6.91 -0.66
C ALA A 177 24.99 -7.14 0.69
N ARG A 178 25.68 -7.78 1.63
CA ARG A 178 25.19 -8.06 2.98
C ARG A 178 26.25 -7.63 3.99
N ILE A 179 25.92 -6.67 4.85
CA ILE A 179 26.78 -6.24 5.95
C ILE A 179 26.37 -7.02 7.21
N GLY A 180 27.33 -7.70 7.84
CA GLY A 180 27.14 -8.36 9.13
C GLY A 180 27.70 -7.52 10.28
N PHE A 181 26.91 -7.35 11.32
CA PHE A 181 27.31 -6.77 12.60
C PHE A 181 27.27 -7.89 13.65
N THR A 182 28.38 -8.14 14.32
CA THR A 182 28.46 -9.12 15.43
C THR A 182 28.86 -8.39 16.70
N LEU A 183 28.13 -8.67 17.77
CA LEU A 183 28.32 -8.05 19.09
C LEU A 183 29.05 -9.03 20.02
N HIS A 184 30.13 -8.55 20.65
CA HIS A 184 30.98 -9.36 21.53
C HIS A 184 30.97 -8.79 22.95
N SER A 185 30.73 -9.64 23.95
CA SER A 185 30.82 -9.31 25.37
C SER A 185 32.20 -9.66 25.94
N ARG A 186 32.62 -8.98 27.01
CA ARG A 186 33.83 -9.31 27.79
C ARG A 186 33.54 -10.09 29.08
N GLY A 187 32.38 -10.74 29.17
CA GLY A 187 32.05 -11.65 30.28
C GLY A 187 30.56 -11.72 30.63
N ASP A 188 29.81 -10.66 30.36
CA ASP A 188 28.37 -10.59 30.66
C ASP A 188 27.48 -11.26 29.60
N VAL A 189 26.36 -11.80 30.06
CA VAL A 189 25.31 -12.37 29.20
C VAL A 189 24.63 -11.25 28.40
N MET A 190 24.68 -11.33 27.08
CA MET A 190 24.03 -10.39 26.17
C MET A 190 22.50 -10.53 26.26
N ALA A 191 21.84 -9.60 26.94
CA ALA A 191 20.38 -9.54 27.03
C ALA A 191 19.75 -9.24 25.66
N HIS A 192 18.57 -9.83 25.40
CA HIS A 192 17.86 -9.70 24.12
C HIS A 192 17.54 -8.23 23.75
N GLU A 193 17.37 -7.38 24.76
CA GLU A 193 17.15 -5.94 24.63
C GLU A 193 18.31 -5.22 23.91
N ILE A 194 19.54 -5.68 24.08
CA ILE A 194 20.74 -5.07 23.47
C ILE A 194 20.71 -5.26 21.95
N LEU A 195 20.21 -6.41 21.47
CA LEU A 195 19.96 -6.64 20.04
C LEU A 195 18.80 -5.79 19.52
N GLY A 196 17.73 -5.63 20.31
CA GLY A 196 16.63 -4.73 19.99
C GLY A 196 17.10 -3.29 19.82
N TRP A 197 17.93 -2.82 20.76
CA TRP A 197 18.60 -1.53 20.70
C TRP A 197 19.54 -1.41 19.50
N LEU A 198 20.40 -2.40 19.23
CA LEU A 198 21.33 -2.38 18.09
C LEU A 198 20.57 -2.30 16.76
N ARG A 199 19.53 -3.12 16.61
CA ARG A 199 18.65 -3.12 15.43
C ARG A 199 17.98 -1.76 15.22
N ASN A 200 17.45 -1.16 16.28
CA ASN A 200 16.80 0.15 16.22
C ASN A 200 17.81 1.26 15.92
N THR A 201 18.98 1.25 16.56
CA THR A 201 20.06 2.23 16.35
C THR A 201 20.62 2.17 14.93
N VAL A 202 20.88 0.97 14.41
CA VAL A 202 21.29 0.76 13.01
C VAL A 202 20.22 1.27 12.05
N LYS A 203 18.95 0.92 12.29
CA LYS A 203 17.82 1.41 11.48
C LYS A 203 17.69 2.94 11.53
N THR A 204 17.82 3.58 12.70
CA THR A 204 17.75 5.04 12.84
C THR A 204 18.93 5.74 12.16
N CYS A 205 20.15 5.21 12.29
CA CYS A 205 21.33 5.75 11.60
C CYS A 205 21.18 5.65 10.07
N ILE A 206 20.58 4.55 9.58
CA ILE A 206 20.19 4.37 8.18
C ILE A 206 19.15 5.42 7.79
N ASP A 207 18.01 5.47 8.49
CA ASP A 207 16.89 6.37 8.21
C ASP A 207 17.32 7.85 8.20
N GLN A 208 18.30 8.24 9.05
CA GLN A 208 18.89 9.59 9.09
C GLN A 208 19.91 9.88 7.98
N SER A 209 20.61 8.87 7.45
CA SER A 209 21.63 9.04 6.39
C SER A 209 21.05 8.92 4.97
N ILE A 210 19.81 8.44 4.83
CA ILE A 210 19.15 8.16 3.54
C ILE A 210 18.96 9.40 2.66
N SER A 211 18.97 10.62 3.23
CA SER A 211 18.91 11.88 2.47
C SER A 211 20.08 12.11 1.50
N GLN A 212 21.13 11.29 1.56
CA GLN A 212 22.30 11.35 0.67
C GLN A 212 22.33 10.26 -0.42
N PHE A 213 21.39 9.32 -0.44
CA PHE A 213 21.38 8.21 -1.43
C PHE A 213 20.24 8.35 -2.45
N PHE A 214 20.60 8.36 -3.74
CA PHE A 214 19.71 8.57 -4.90
C PHE A 214 18.48 7.65 -4.99
N HIS A 215 18.43 6.55 -4.24
CA HIS A 215 17.35 5.57 -4.29
C HIS A 215 16.34 5.64 -3.14
N GLY A 216 16.58 6.42 -2.08
CA GLY A 216 15.61 6.66 -1.00
C GLY A 216 15.09 5.41 -0.27
N ARG A 217 15.70 4.25 -0.48
CA ARG A 217 15.22 2.92 -0.06
C ARG A 217 16.40 2.07 0.42
N TRP A 218 16.26 1.46 1.59
CA TRP A 218 17.23 0.53 2.16
C TRP A 218 16.63 -0.88 2.22
N GLY A 219 17.47 -1.93 2.19
CA GLY A 219 17.02 -3.32 2.29
C GLY A 219 16.65 -3.76 3.71
N ASN A 220 16.61 -5.07 3.95
CA ASN A 220 16.07 -5.61 5.20
C ASN A 220 17.13 -5.75 6.30
N VAL A 221 16.79 -5.30 7.51
CA VAL A 221 17.57 -5.52 8.73
C VAL A 221 17.04 -6.78 9.44
N ARG A 222 17.82 -7.86 9.40
CA ARG A 222 17.47 -9.21 9.89
C ARG A 222 18.43 -9.64 10.99
N ALA A 223 17.94 -9.98 12.18
CA ALA A 223 18.73 -10.71 13.17
C ALA A 223 18.86 -12.18 12.73
N ARG A 224 20.04 -12.78 12.88
CA ARG A 224 20.27 -14.22 12.61
C ARG A 224 20.34 -15.05 13.88
N ASP A 225 20.92 -14.48 14.94
CA ASP A 225 21.13 -15.11 16.24
C ASP A 225 21.18 -14.03 17.35
N ILE A 226 21.48 -14.44 18.58
CA ILE A 226 21.54 -13.57 19.77
C ILE A 226 22.72 -12.58 19.80
N THR A 227 23.62 -12.63 18.81
CA THR A 227 24.81 -11.76 18.69
C THR A 227 24.95 -11.09 17.33
N THR A 228 24.26 -11.57 16.28
CA THR A 228 24.51 -11.17 14.88
C THR A 228 23.29 -10.56 14.21
N LEU A 229 23.49 -9.36 13.68
CA LEU A 229 22.55 -8.60 12.85
C LEU A 229 23.08 -8.51 11.42
N TYR A 230 22.25 -8.82 10.43
CA TYR A 230 22.53 -8.55 9.02
C TYR A 230 21.73 -7.39 8.50
N VAL A 231 22.36 -6.66 7.60
CA VAL A 231 21.79 -5.56 6.86
C VAL A 231 21.99 -5.85 5.38
N ASP A 232 20.89 -6.20 4.72
CA ASP A 232 20.87 -6.52 3.29
C ASP A 232 20.79 -5.20 2.50
N LEU A 233 21.68 -5.02 1.52
CA LEU A 233 21.69 -3.91 0.59
C LEU A 233 21.15 -4.34 -0.77
N PRO A 234 20.28 -3.54 -1.42
CA PRO A 234 19.79 -3.86 -2.77
C PRO A 234 20.94 -3.83 -3.78
N LYS A 235 20.86 -4.68 -4.81
CA LYS A 235 21.80 -4.62 -5.94
C LYS A 235 21.48 -3.42 -6.85
N GLU A 236 22.48 -2.59 -7.14
CA GLU A 236 22.34 -1.49 -8.10
C GLU A 236 22.11 -2.01 -9.53
N PRO A 237 21.24 -1.35 -10.33
CA PRO A 237 20.88 -1.82 -11.67
C PRO A 237 21.97 -1.59 -12.72
N SER A 238 23.01 -0.80 -12.43
CA SER A 238 24.11 -0.47 -13.35
C SER A 238 25.45 -0.58 -12.62
N ALA A 239 26.45 -1.21 -13.27
CA ALA A 239 27.79 -1.36 -12.71
C ALA A 239 28.65 -0.07 -12.77
N ARG A 240 28.07 1.07 -13.17
CA ARG A 240 28.76 2.35 -13.31
C ARG A 240 28.60 3.30 -12.11
N ASP A 241 27.66 3.02 -11.20
CA ASP A 241 27.30 3.91 -10.08
C ASP A 241 27.72 3.38 -8.69
N LEU A 242 28.79 2.57 -8.62
CA LEU A 242 29.37 2.00 -7.36
C LEU A 242 29.76 3.04 -6.29
N THR A 243 29.62 4.33 -6.61
CA THR A 243 29.78 5.51 -5.76
C THR A 243 29.08 5.37 -4.40
N ALA A 244 27.91 4.73 -4.33
CA ALA A 244 27.17 4.53 -3.07
C ALA A 244 27.89 3.58 -2.10
N TYR A 245 28.37 2.43 -2.59
CA TYR A 245 29.15 1.48 -1.79
C TYR A 245 30.49 2.09 -1.34
N GLN A 246 31.16 2.83 -2.23
CA GLN A 246 32.44 3.50 -1.93
C GLN A 246 32.31 4.64 -0.89
N LEU A 247 31.15 5.33 -0.84
CA LEU A 247 30.86 6.29 0.23
C LEU A 247 30.71 5.57 1.59
N LEU A 248 29.97 4.47 1.61
CA LEU A 248 29.71 3.67 2.81
C LEU A 248 30.99 3.12 3.46
N GLU A 249 31.94 2.65 2.65
CA GLU A 249 33.25 2.20 3.14
C GLU A 249 34.06 3.36 3.76
N LYS A 250 34.14 4.51 3.08
CA LYS A 250 34.87 5.69 3.58
C LYS A 250 34.28 6.27 4.87
N ASP A 251 32.95 6.27 5.00
CA ASP A 251 32.29 6.77 6.21
C ASP A 251 32.43 5.77 7.37
N ALA A 252 32.43 4.46 7.09
CA ALA A 252 32.74 3.43 8.08
C ALA A 252 34.20 3.52 8.58
N GLU A 253 35.16 3.78 7.70
CA GLU A 253 36.56 4.01 8.10
C GLU A 253 36.74 5.30 8.92
N LYS A 254 36.12 6.42 8.52
CA LYS A 254 36.11 7.65 9.34
C LYS A 254 35.55 7.42 10.74
N ARG A 255 34.50 6.61 10.89
CA ARG A 255 33.90 6.30 12.20
C ARG A 255 34.72 5.29 13.02
N LYS A 256 35.58 4.46 12.42
CA LYS A 256 36.59 3.68 13.16
C LYS A 256 37.64 4.59 13.83
N ALA A 257 37.93 5.76 13.26
CA ALA A 257 38.90 6.71 13.80
C ALA A 257 38.39 7.53 15.01
N HIS A 258 37.10 7.44 15.36
CA HIS A 258 36.52 8.04 16.56
C HIS A 258 35.69 6.99 17.32
N PRO A 259 36.28 6.26 18.29
CA PRO A 259 35.53 5.30 19.08
C PRO A 259 34.42 6.01 19.87
N LEU A 260 33.17 5.62 19.63
CA LEU A 260 32.00 6.07 20.37
C LEU A 260 32.17 5.71 21.87
N ARG A 261 32.60 6.69 22.67
CA ARG A 261 32.60 6.57 24.13
C ARG A 261 31.16 6.58 24.63
N ILE A 262 30.67 5.40 25.01
CA ILE A 262 29.41 5.25 25.73
C ILE A 262 29.69 5.59 27.20
N ASN A 263 29.23 6.74 27.66
CA ASN A 263 29.14 7.04 29.09
C ASN A 263 27.79 6.51 29.61
N PRO A 264 27.77 5.53 30.53
CA PRO A 264 26.53 5.06 31.13
C PRO A 264 26.11 6.00 32.27
N SER A 265 25.46 7.12 31.94
CA SER A 265 24.78 7.98 32.91
C SER A 265 23.28 7.64 32.94
N GLY A 266 22.92 6.65 33.75
CA GLY A 266 21.54 6.47 34.21
C GLY A 266 21.21 7.47 35.33
N PRO A 267 19.93 7.84 35.53
CA PRO A 267 19.53 8.64 36.68
C PRO A 267 19.66 7.83 37.97
N ALA A 268 19.95 8.53 39.06
CA ALA A 268 19.91 8.01 40.44
C ALA A 268 18.48 8.09 41.01
#